data_AF-A0A496PXR9-F1
#
_entry.id   AF-A0A496PXR9-F1
#
_cell.length_a   1.000
_cell.length_b   1.000
_cell.length_c   1.000
_cell.angle_alpha   90.00
_cell.angle_beta   90.00
_cell.angle_gamma   90.00
#
_symmetry.space_group_name_H-M   'P 1'
#
loop_
_entity.id
_entity.type
_entity.pdbx_description
1 polymer ?
#
loop_
_entity_poly.entity_id
_entity_poly.type
_entity_poly.pdbx_seq_one_letter_code
_entity_poly.pdbx_strand_id
1 'polypeptide(L)'
;DSTDPSHSTGGLYDSSKKKDKGSVGSVLVTTDALSLGNAEIWGYAATGGAAPTVGPGGKIHGSSTPVGVDVDPDRIRTDFTANFDSITAPSTFDQIYTNISGTVNLGIAGSSTVIKATSIENKNNEITQILGDVTMVVTGDIEIKGDFVIDANSTLTIYFDGDVDIGGNGIMNMSGLSKNLIMYGTASSQSIKLHGNGAAQAAIFAPNADLELKGGGGTGVFMGAAVVKTAFVNGNFEFHYDEDLSNLGSSGVYLVGGWRELFGQGQWVSL
;
A
#
# COMPACT_ATOMS: atom_id res chain seq x y z
N ASP A 1 -1.37 6.94 -10.38
CA ASP A 1 -0.47 6.34 -11.40
C ASP A 1 0.81 7.14 -11.40
N SER A 2 1.81 6.66 -10.68
CA SER A 2 3.09 7.36 -10.49
C SER A 2 3.93 7.45 -11.77
N THR A 3 3.62 6.64 -12.78
CA THR A 3 4.37 6.64 -14.04
C THR A 3 3.80 7.56 -15.11
N ASP A 4 2.57 8.04 -14.93
CA ASP A 4 1.87 8.88 -15.90
C ASP A 4 1.85 10.36 -15.44
N PRO A 5 2.58 11.27 -16.11
CA PRO A 5 2.61 12.70 -15.77
C PRO A 5 1.27 13.44 -15.96
N SER A 6 0.34 12.86 -16.72
CA SER A 6 -1.02 13.39 -16.87
C SER A 6 -1.90 13.06 -15.66
N HIS A 7 -1.49 12.09 -14.84
CA HIS A 7 -2.21 11.59 -13.67
C HIS A 7 -1.40 11.61 -12.37
N SER A 8 -0.23 12.26 -12.39
CA SER A 8 0.65 12.51 -11.23
C SER A 8 1.52 13.75 -11.44
N THR A 9 2.17 14.22 -10.38
CA THR A 9 3.18 15.29 -10.45
C THR A 9 4.46 14.80 -9.79
N GLY A 10 5.46 14.44 -10.60
CA GLY A 10 6.70 13.83 -10.11
C GLY A 10 6.50 12.48 -9.42
N GLY A 11 5.51 11.69 -9.86
CA GLY A 11 5.14 10.42 -9.22
C GLY A 11 4.22 10.56 -8.00
N LEU A 12 4.00 11.78 -7.51
CA LEU A 12 3.13 12.08 -6.38
C LEU A 12 1.67 12.31 -6.81
N TYR A 13 0.74 12.11 -5.88
CA TYR A 13 -0.69 12.38 -6.07
C TYR A 13 -0.93 13.87 -6.35
N ASP A 14 -1.82 14.14 -7.28
CA ASP A 14 -2.26 15.49 -7.65
C ASP A 14 -3.78 15.49 -7.78
N SER A 15 -4.45 16.23 -6.91
CA SER A 15 -5.91 16.26 -6.82
C SER A 15 -6.58 16.80 -8.10
N SER A 16 -5.86 17.61 -8.89
CA SER A 16 -6.36 18.11 -10.18
C SER A 16 -6.29 17.08 -11.30
N LYS A 17 -5.57 15.97 -11.09
CA LYS A 17 -5.29 14.93 -12.08
C LYS A 17 -5.83 13.54 -11.70
N LYS A 18 -6.60 13.46 -10.61
CA LYS A 18 -7.06 12.20 -10.01
C LYS A 18 -7.92 11.36 -10.96
N LYS A 19 -7.76 10.03 -10.89
CA LYS A 19 -8.60 9.02 -11.54
C LYS A 19 -9.49 8.34 -10.51
N ASP A 20 -10.56 7.69 -10.95
CA ASP A 20 -11.57 7.02 -10.11
C ASP A 20 -11.57 5.49 -10.29
N LYS A 21 -10.42 4.90 -10.63
CA LYS A 21 -10.25 3.46 -10.83
C LYS A 21 -9.68 2.71 -9.62
N GLY A 22 -9.35 3.44 -8.54
CA GLY A 22 -8.96 2.83 -7.28
C GLY A 22 -10.11 2.03 -6.67
N SER A 23 -9.79 0.98 -5.91
CA SER A 23 -10.78 0.12 -5.27
C SER A 23 -10.39 -0.18 -3.82
N VAL A 24 -11.39 -0.28 -2.94
CA VAL A 24 -11.25 -0.80 -1.57
C VAL A 24 -12.04 -2.11 -1.49
N GLY A 25 -11.38 -3.18 -1.05
CA GLY A 25 -11.94 -4.53 -1.06
C GLY A 25 -11.87 -5.19 0.32
N SER A 26 -12.89 -5.98 0.66
CA SER A 26 -12.88 -6.86 1.83
C SER A 26 -13.50 -8.20 1.49
N VAL A 27 -12.85 -9.32 1.83
CA VAL A 27 -13.41 -10.65 1.62
C VAL A 27 -14.48 -11.02 2.66
N LEU A 28 -14.68 -10.17 3.68
CA LEU A 28 -15.68 -10.41 4.71
C LEU A 28 -17.10 -10.27 4.15
N VAL A 29 -17.99 -11.13 4.62
CA VAL A 29 -19.40 -11.20 4.20
C VAL A 29 -20.34 -10.41 5.12
N THR A 30 -19.82 -9.80 6.19
CA THR A 30 -20.56 -9.10 7.24
C THR A 30 -20.83 -7.64 6.88
N THR A 31 -21.83 -7.01 7.49
CA THR A 31 -22.21 -5.59 7.23
C THR A 31 -21.13 -4.57 7.56
N ASP A 32 -20.20 -4.91 8.47
CA ASP A 32 -19.07 -4.06 8.85
C ASP A 32 -17.77 -4.47 8.13
N ALA A 33 -17.87 -5.28 7.06
CA ALA A 33 -16.73 -5.67 6.23
C ALA A 33 -15.99 -4.47 5.64
N LEU A 34 -16.73 -3.40 5.34
CA LEU A 34 -16.23 -2.10 4.97
C LEU A 34 -17.16 -1.05 5.60
N SER A 35 -16.63 -0.24 6.51
CA SER A 35 -17.38 0.78 7.24
C SER A 35 -16.77 2.16 6.99
N LEU A 36 -17.53 3.03 6.33
CA LEU A 36 -17.20 4.42 6.12
C LEU A 36 -18.00 5.26 7.12
N GLY A 37 -17.31 5.96 8.03
CA GLY A 37 -17.95 6.97 8.87
C GLY A 37 -18.36 8.20 8.03
N ASN A 38 -17.50 9.22 8.03
CA ASN A 38 -17.60 10.38 7.13
C ASN A 38 -16.51 10.35 6.05
N ALA A 39 -15.96 9.17 5.76
CA ALA A 39 -14.88 9.00 4.78
C ALA A 39 -15.42 8.98 3.35
N GLU A 40 -14.55 9.32 2.40
CA GLU A 40 -14.86 9.31 0.98
C GLU A 40 -14.00 8.26 0.25
N ILE A 41 -14.65 7.42 -0.57
CA ILE A 41 -14.00 6.61 -1.59
C ILE A 41 -14.29 7.24 -2.95
N TRP A 42 -13.24 7.78 -3.58
CA TRP A 42 -13.25 8.18 -4.98
C TRP A 42 -12.80 6.99 -5.84
N GLY A 43 -13.73 6.12 -6.21
CA GLY A 43 -13.41 4.83 -6.83
C GLY A 43 -14.51 3.80 -6.67
N TYR A 44 -14.12 2.57 -6.33
CA TYR A 44 -15.01 1.42 -6.16
C TYR A 44 -14.86 0.79 -4.77
N ALA A 45 -15.94 0.18 -4.30
CA ALA A 45 -15.97 -0.59 -3.07
C ALA A 45 -16.43 -2.03 -3.36
N ALA A 46 -15.75 -3.00 -2.78
CA ALA A 46 -16.07 -4.41 -2.97
C ALA A 46 -16.06 -5.16 -1.63
N THR A 47 -17.08 -5.97 -1.37
CA THR A 47 -17.17 -6.82 -0.17
C THR A 47 -17.48 -8.26 -0.57
N GLY A 48 -17.33 -9.22 0.34
CA GLY A 48 -17.62 -10.63 0.04
C GLY A 48 -19.10 -11.03 0.16
N GLY A 49 -19.98 -10.15 0.64
CA GLY A 49 -21.39 -10.49 0.77
C GLY A 49 -22.34 -9.35 1.11
N ALA A 50 -22.02 -8.53 2.11
CA ALA A 50 -22.88 -7.42 2.53
C ALA A 50 -22.38 -6.07 1.98
N ALA A 51 -23.29 -5.19 1.58
CA ALA A 51 -22.91 -3.85 1.14
C ALA A 51 -22.15 -3.07 2.23
N PRO A 52 -21.25 -2.13 1.86
CA PRO A 52 -20.56 -1.27 2.80
C PRO A 52 -21.52 -0.48 3.69
N THR A 53 -21.18 -0.31 4.96
CA THR A 53 -21.90 0.59 5.87
C THR A 53 -21.36 2.00 5.67
N VAL A 54 -22.22 2.97 5.35
CA VAL A 54 -21.83 4.36 5.06
C VAL A 54 -22.59 5.31 5.99
N GLY A 55 -21.86 6.13 6.74
CA GLY A 55 -22.41 7.15 7.63
C GLY A 55 -22.92 8.38 6.87
N PRO A 56 -23.56 9.35 7.56
CA PRO A 56 -24.25 10.47 6.91
C PRO A 56 -23.37 11.37 6.04
N GLY A 57 -22.07 11.47 6.33
CA GLY A 57 -21.11 12.23 5.53
C GLY A 57 -20.24 11.36 4.62
N GLY A 58 -20.43 10.04 4.63
CA GLY A 58 -19.62 9.11 3.85
C GLY A 58 -20.03 9.08 2.38
N LYS A 59 -19.06 8.80 1.50
CA LYS A 59 -19.28 8.81 0.04
C LYS A 59 -18.58 7.65 -0.65
N ILE A 60 -19.22 7.09 -1.67
CA ILE A 60 -18.63 6.13 -2.61
C ILE A 60 -19.05 6.59 -4.01
N HIS A 61 -18.14 7.25 -4.72
CA HIS A 61 -18.45 7.94 -5.97
C HIS A 61 -17.23 8.07 -6.87
N GLY A 62 -17.42 8.63 -8.06
CA GLY A 62 -16.33 8.99 -8.95
C GLY A 62 -16.79 9.90 -10.08
N SER A 63 -15.97 10.00 -11.12
CA SER A 63 -16.16 10.97 -12.21
C SER A 63 -17.46 10.79 -12.98
N SER A 64 -17.96 9.56 -13.05
CA SER A 64 -19.21 9.19 -13.73
C SER A 64 -20.44 9.14 -12.82
N THR A 65 -20.29 9.40 -11.52
CA THR A 65 -21.40 9.33 -10.57
C THR A 65 -22.41 10.45 -10.86
N PRO A 66 -23.73 10.15 -10.91
CA PRO A 66 -24.73 11.19 -11.16
C PRO A 66 -24.70 12.32 -10.13
N VAL A 67 -25.04 13.54 -10.58
CA VAL A 67 -25.07 14.73 -9.72
C VAL A 67 -26.05 14.51 -8.55
N GLY A 68 -25.57 14.77 -7.33
CA GLY A 68 -26.36 14.63 -6.10
C GLY A 68 -26.40 13.22 -5.51
N VAL A 69 -25.66 12.27 -6.10
CA VAL A 69 -25.51 10.91 -5.56
C VAL A 69 -24.21 10.83 -4.76
N ASP A 70 -24.31 10.62 -3.45
CA ASP A 70 -23.14 10.47 -2.56
C ASP A 70 -22.67 9.00 -2.47
N VAL A 71 -23.58 8.04 -2.62
CA VAL A 71 -23.27 6.60 -2.64
C VAL A 71 -23.82 6.01 -3.92
N ASP A 72 -22.93 5.75 -4.87
CA ASP A 72 -23.24 5.22 -6.19
C ASP A 72 -23.26 3.68 -6.16
N PRO A 73 -24.43 3.04 -6.32
CA PRO A 73 -24.53 1.58 -6.28
C PRO A 73 -23.77 0.90 -7.42
N ASP A 74 -23.56 1.56 -8.56
CA ASP A 74 -22.83 0.99 -9.70
C ASP A 74 -21.33 0.83 -9.40
N ARG A 75 -20.85 1.49 -8.35
CA ARG A 75 -19.47 1.43 -7.83
C ARG A 75 -19.30 0.44 -6.67
N ILE A 76 -20.36 -0.28 -6.30
CA ILE A 76 -20.34 -1.25 -5.21
C ILE A 76 -20.49 -2.67 -5.76
N ARG A 77 -19.68 -3.59 -5.26
CA ARG A 77 -19.79 -5.04 -5.51
C ARG A 77 -19.80 -5.79 -4.18
N THR A 78 -20.48 -6.93 -4.12
CA THR A 78 -20.66 -7.72 -2.89
C THR A 78 -20.32 -9.20 -3.08
N ASP A 79 -19.58 -9.51 -4.13
CA ASP A 79 -19.15 -10.85 -4.54
C ASP A 79 -17.62 -10.98 -4.58
N PHE A 80 -16.91 -10.07 -3.88
CA PHE A 80 -15.46 -10.06 -3.87
C PHE A 80 -14.90 -11.29 -3.17
N THR A 81 -14.00 -11.98 -3.86
CA THR A 81 -13.23 -13.08 -3.32
C THR A 81 -11.76 -12.90 -3.68
N ALA A 82 -10.88 -13.33 -2.79
CA ALA A 82 -9.44 -13.31 -3.01
C ALA A 82 -8.79 -14.50 -2.29
N ASN A 83 -7.69 -14.97 -2.84
CA ASN A 83 -6.78 -15.88 -2.17
C ASN A 83 -5.47 -15.14 -1.90
N PHE A 84 -4.86 -15.39 -0.74
CA PHE A 84 -3.62 -14.74 -0.32
C PHE A 84 -2.57 -15.81 -0.08
N ASP A 85 -1.68 -15.98 -1.06
CA ASP A 85 -0.60 -16.94 -0.96
C ASP A 85 0.46 -16.48 0.04
N SER A 86 1.10 -17.42 0.72
CA SER A 86 2.21 -17.13 1.61
C SER A 86 3.44 -16.71 0.82
N ILE A 87 4.15 -15.71 1.31
CA ILE A 87 5.40 -15.23 0.74
C ILE A 87 6.58 -15.78 1.53
N THR A 88 7.65 -16.17 0.84
CA THR A 88 8.86 -16.71 1.45
C THR A 88 10.01 -15.73 1.32
N ALA A 89 10.63 -15.36 2.45
CA ALA A 89 11.81 -14.50 2.46
C ALA A 89 13.06 -15.23 1.94
N PRO A 90 14.04 -14.52 1.35
CA PRO A 90 15.34 -15.08 1.02
C PRO A 90 16.05 -15.66 2.26
N SER A 91 16.87 -16.70 2.04
CA SER A 91 17.64 -17.36 3.11
C SER A 91 19.16 -17.17 2.98
N THR A 92 19.61 -16.51 1.92
CA THR A 92 21.02 -16.18 1.67
C THR A 92 21.22 -14.67 1.77
N PHE A 93 22.25 -14.26 2.50
CA PHE A 93 22.46 -12.85 2.84
C PHE A 93 23.89 -12.44 2.54
N ASP A 94 24.07 -11.27 1.93
CA ASP A 94 25.37 -10.64 1.69
C ASP A 94 25.86 -9.92 2.94
N GLN A 95 24.93 -9.36 3.73
CA GLN A 95 25.20 -8.57 4.93
C GLN A 95 24.24 -8.96 6.04
N ILE A 96 24.73 -8.97 7.29
CA ILE A 96 23.94 -9.30 8.47
C ILE A 96 24.17 -8.25 9.55
N TYR A 97 23.09 -7.70 10.07
CA TYR A 97 23.07 -6.72 11.14
C TYR A 97 22.29 -7.28 12.33
N THR A 98 22.76 -7.02 13.55
CA THR A 98 21.91 -7.20 14.74
C THR A 98 20.85 -6.11 14.75
N ASN A 99 21.28 -4.84 14.78
CA ASN A 99 20.40 -3.68 14.70
C ASN A 99 20.93 -2.72 13.63
N ILE A 100 20.04 -2.18 12.80
CA ILE A 100 20.32 -1.06 11.92
C ILE A 100 19.85 0.20 12.62
N SER A 101 20.80 1.07 13.00
CA SER A 101 20.52 2.30 13.73
C SER A 101 21.55 3.39 13.43
N GLY A 102 21.22 4.64 13.71
CA GLY A 102 22.11 5.76 13.41
C GLY A 102 22.09 6.16 11.94
N THR A 103 22.98 7.08 11.57
CA THR A 103 23.16 7.48 10.17
C THR A 103 23.95 6.43 9.41
N VAL A 104 23.32 5.79 8.43
CA VAL A 104 23.85 4.61 7.74
C VAL A 104 23.43 4.56 6.27
N ASN A 105 24.32 4.05 5.42
CA ASN A 105 24.01 3.68 4.04
C ASN A 105 23.90 2.16 3.95
N LEU A 106 22.85 1.65 3.30
CA LEU A 106 22.57 0.23 3.11
C LEU A 106 22.52 -0.09 1.63
N GLY A 107 23.21 -1.15 1.24
CA GLY A 107 23.39 -1.52 -0.17
C GLY A 107 24.52 -0.78 -0.88
N ILE A 108 24.65 -1.04 -2.17
CA ILE A 108 25.69 -0.48 -3.04
C ILE A 108 25.00 0.01 -4.32
N ALA A 109 25.22 1.28 -4.68
CA ALA A 109 24.64 1.88 -5.87
C ALA A 109 24.92 1.03 -7.13
N GLY A 110 23.87 0.75 -7.90
CA GLY A 110 23.95 -0.05 -9.13
C GLY A 110 24.16 -1.56 -8.93
N SER A 111 24.14 -2.06 -7.69
CA SER A 111 24.26 -3.48 -7.37
C SER A 111 23.04 -3.98 -6.60
N SER A 112 22.78 -5.29 -6.66
CA SER A 112 21.83 -5.95 -5.77
C SER A 112 22.51 -6.32 -4.45
N THR A 113 21.81 -6.19 -3.33
CA THR A 113 22.31 -6.57 -2.00
C THR A 113 21.19 -7.16 -1.16
N VAL A 114 21.43 -8.35 -0.60
CA VAL A 114 20.49 -9.00 0.33
C VAL A 114 20.99 -8.82 1.76
N ILE A 115 20.20 -8.13 2.58
CA ILE A 115 20.54 -7.77 3.95
C ILE A 115 19.63 -8.53 4.91
N LYS A 116 20.21 -9.09 5.97
CA LYS A 116 19.46 -9.53 7.14
C LYS A 116 19.65 -8.54 8.29
N ALA A 117 18.58 -8.20 9.00
CA ALA A 117 18.63 -7.46 10.24
C ALA A 117 17.74 -8.11 11.31
N THR A 118 18.06 -7.95 12.60
CA THR A 118 17.09 -8.30 13.65
C THR A 118 16.09 -7.17 13.84
N SER A 119 16.53 -5.92 13.77
CA SER A 119 15.67 -4.74 13.91
C SER A 119 16.19 -3.56 13.09
N ILE A 120 15.31 -2.60 12.84
CA ILE A 120 15.64 -1.26 12.34
C ILE A 120 15.14 -0.25 13.36
N GLU A 121 16.03 0.61 13.85
CA GLU A 121 15.71 1.73 14.74
C GLU A 121 16.29 3.02 14.14
N ASN A 122 15.54 3.70 13.29
CA ASN A 122 15.91 4.99 12.72
C ASN A 122 15.28 6.12 13.55
N LYS A 123 16.03 6.72 14.47
CA LYS A 123 15.54 7.73 15.43
C LYS A 123 15.57 9.13 14.84
N ASN A 124 14.97 10.09 15.56
CA ASN A 124 14.99 11.51 15.17
C ASN A 124 16.43 11.99 14.90
N ASN A 125 16.62 12.67 13.76
CA ASN A 125 17.91 13.16 13.25
C ASN A 125 18.88 12.07 12.74
N GLU A 126 18.45 10.81 12.64
CA GLU A 126 19.21 9.75 11.96
C GLU A 126 18.78 9.63 10.51
N ILE A 127 19.71 9.31 9.62
CA ILE A 127 19.45 9.12 8.19
C ILE A 127 19.79 7.68 7.80
N THR A 128 18.79 6.92 7.34
CA THR A 128 19.01 5.60 6.72
C THR A 128 18.82 5.74 5.22
N GLN A 129 19.89 5.54 4.46
CA GLN A 129 19.91 5.73 3.01
C GLN A 129 20.04 4.38 2.29
N ILE A 130 19.15 4.08 1.34
CA ILE A 130 19.16 2.85 0.53
C ILE A 130 19.79 3.12 -0.83
N LEU A 131 20.81 2.33 -1.18
CA LEU A 131 21.61 2.46 -2.40
C LEU A 131 21.56 1.16 -3.22
N GLY A 132 21.14 1.25 -4.49
CA GLY A 132 21.02 0.09 -5.38
C GLY A 132 19.73 -0.70 -5.17
N ASP A 133 19.75 -1.98 -5.52
CA ASP A 133 18.60 -2.88 -5.36
C ASP A 133 18.73 -3.69 -4.07
N VAL A 134 18.04 -3.26 -3.02
CA VAL A 134 18.19 -3.85 -1.70
C VAL A 134 16.99 -4.72 -1.37
N THR A 135 17.26 -5.97 -1.01
CA THR A 135 16.29 -6.85 -0.38
C THR A 135 16.65 -7.03 1.09
N MET A 136 15.79 -6.63 2.02
CA MET A 136 15.98 -6.79 3.45
C MET A 136 15.07 -7.88 4.02
N VAL A 137 15.61 -8.68 4.94
CA VAL A 137 14.85 -9.57 5.81
C VAL A 137 15.04 -9.11 7.25
N VAL A 138 13.97 -8.60 7.87
CA VAL A 138 13.96 -8.08 9.23
C VAL A 138 13.13 -8.99 10.13
N THR A 139 13.78 -9.68 11.05
CA THR A 139 13.10 -10.71 11.87
C THR A 139 12.43 -10.17 13.14
N GLY A 140 12.59 -8.90 13.43
CA GLY A 140 11.99 -8.18 14.54
C GLY A 140 11.41 -6.86 14.07
N ASP A 141 11.33 -5.88 14.98
CA ASP A 141 10.56 -4.66 14.72
C ASP A 141 11.32 -3.65 13.84
N ILE A 142 10.54 -2.84 13.12
CA ILE A 142 11.00 -1.72 12.30
C ILE A 142 10.40 -0.44 12.86
N GLU A 143 11.25 0.46 13.36
CA GLU A 143 10.88 1.79 13.81
C GLU A 143 11.57 2.85 12.95
N ILE A 144 10.77 3.73 12.33
CA ILE A 144 11.25 4.84 11.50
C ILE A 144 10.67 6.14 12.04
N LYS A 145 11.53 7.00 12.58
CA LYS A 145 11.21 8.35 13.10
C LYS A 145 12.08 9.44 12.48
N GLY A 146 13.28 9.10 12.03
CA GLY A 146 14.18 10.00 11.28
C GLY A 146 13.89 9.99 9.78
N ASP A 147 14.93 10.26 8.99
CA ASP A 147 14.85 10.26 7.54
C ASP A 147 15.23 8.87 7.01
N PHE A 148 14.26 8.16 6.44
CA PHE A 148 14.49 6.90 5.73
C PHE A 148 14.32 7.13 4.23
N VAL A 149 15.42 7.05 3.49
CA VAL A 149 15.50 7.49 2.09
C VAL A 149 15.83 6.33 1.17
N ILE A 150 15.01 6.13 0.15
CA ILE A 150 15.32 5.26 -0.99
C ILE A 150 15.76 6.17 -2.11
N ASP A 151 17.03 6.05 -2.53
CA ASP A 151 17.57 6.92 -3.59
C ASP A 151 16.82 6.73 -4.91
N ALA A 152 16.89 7.75 -5.78
CA ALA A 152 16.06 7.81 -6.99
C ALA A 152 16.28 6.64 -7.97
N ASN A 153 17.47 6.03 -7.95
CA ASN A 153 17.85 4.87 -8.75
C ASN A 153 17.98 3.59 -7.90
N SER A 154 17.30 3.55 -6.76
CA SER A 154 17.31 2.43 -5.83
C SER A 154 15.92 1.79 -5.73
N THR A 155 15.91 0.53 -5.31
CA THR A 155 14.71 -0.24 -4.97
C THR A 155 14.91 -0.87 -3.60
N LEU A 156 13.80 -1.02 -2.87
CA LEU A 156 13.77 -1.66 -1.57
C LEU A 156 12.63 -2.67 -1.49
N THR A 157 12.97 -3.93 -1.27
CA THR A 157 12.02 -4.96 -0.85
C THR A 157 12.30 -5.34 0.59
N ILE A 158 11.32 -5.25 1.48
CA ILE A 158 11.45 -5.64 2.89
C ILE A 158 10.55 -6.84 3.16
N TYR A 159 11.11 -7.93 3.66
CA TYR A 159 10.38 -9.00 4.33
C TYR A 159 10.49 -8.77 5.83
N PHE A 160 9.36 -8.68 6.53
CA PHE A 160 9.33 -8.36 7.95
C PHE A 160 8.41 -9.30 8.75
N ASP A 161 8.91 -9.68 9.92
CA ASP A 161 8.20 -10.56 10.87
C ASP A 161 7.62 -9.79 12.07
N GLY A 162 8.28 -8.71 12.48
CA GLY A 162 7.86 -7.90 13.62
C GLY A 162 6.84 -6.82 13.26
N ASP A 163 6.61 -5.92 14.20
CA ASP A 163 5.77 -4.75 14.00
C ASP A 163 6.52 -3.65 13.24
N VAL A 164 5.78 -2.88 12.45
CA VAL A 164 6.29 -1.72 11.72
C VAL A 164 5.64 -0.46 12.27
N ASP A 165 6.45 0.48 12.74
CA ASP A 165 6.02 1.79 13.22
C ASP A 165 6.77 2.92 12.50
N ILE A 166 6.06 3.61 11.60
CA ILE A 166 6.56 4.70 10.80
C ILE A 166 5.90 6.01 11.25
N GLY A 167 6.73 6.93 11.74
CA GLY A 167 6.38 8.31 12.08
C GLY A 167 7.34 9.30 11.40
N GLY A 168 7.50 10.48 11.99
CA GLY A 168 8.40 11.51 11.45
C GLY A 168 8.00 11.95 10.04
N ASN A 169 8.96 11.97 9.12
CA ASN A 169 8.74 12.24 7.68
C ASN A 169 8.32 10.98 6.90
N GLY A 170 8.31 9.82 7.54
CA GLY A 170 8.03 8.53 6.92
C GLY A 170 9.17 8.03 6.03
N ILE A 171 8.82 7.37 4.92
CA ILE A 171 9.80 6.82 3.97
C ILE A 171 9.79 7.67 2.70
N MET A 172 10.92 8.29 2.41
CA MET A 172 11.14 9.10 1.22
C MET A 172 11.61 8.23 0.05
N ASN A 173 10.67 7.87 -0.82
CA ASN A 173 10.97 7.16 -2.06
C ASN A 173 11.27 8.14 -3.19
N MET A 174 12.56 8.44 -3.41
CA MET A 174 12.98 9.53 -4.28
C MET A 174 12.75 9.27 -5.78
N SER A 175 12.40 8.04 -6.17
CA SER A 175 11.97 7.76 -7.55
C SER A 175 10.55 8.25 -7.83
N GLY A 176 9.75 8.46 -6.78
CA GLY A 176 8.32 8.76 -6.88
C GLY A 176 7.46 7.56 -7.27
N LEU A 177 8.04 6.35 -7.40
CA LEU A 177 7.36 5.16 -7.89
C LEU A 177 7.08 4.18 -6.75
N SER A 178 5.79 3.91 -6.47
CA SER A 178 5.38 3.01 -5.37
C SER A 178 5.97 1.60 -5.50
N LYS A 179 6.25 1.11 -6.72
CA LYS A 179 6.88 -0.19 -6.96
C LYS A 179 8.33 -0.31 -6.50
N ASN A 180 9.00 0.80 -6.23
CA ASN A 180 10.38 0.80 -5.74
C ASN A 180 10.46 0.58 -4.22
N LEU A 181 9.32 0.53 -3.53
CA LEU A 181 9.23 0.11 -2.13
C LEU A 181 8.17 -0.99 -2.00
N ILE A 182 8.62 -2.22 -1.79
CA ILE A 182 7.74 -3.37 -1.57
C ILE A 182 7.93 -3.89 -0.16
N MET A 183 6.83 -4.14 0.56
CA MET A 183 6.86 -4.64 1.93
C MET A 183 6.02 -5.91 2.03
N TYR A 184 6.68 -7.01 2.42
CA TYR A 184 6.10 -8.33 2.61
C TYR A 184 6.05 -8.69 4.09
N GLY A 185 4.84 -8.83 4.62
CA GLY A 185 4.65 -9.33 5.97
C GLY A 185 4.65 -10.85 6.00
N THR A 186 5.55 -11.46 6.76
CA THR A 186 5.73 -12.92 6.74
C THR A 186 5.36 -13.64 8.02
N ALA A 187 5.05 -12.91 9.11
CA ALA A 187 4.56 -13.52 10.34
C ALA A 187 3.05 -13.85 10.29
N SER A 188 2.64 -14.65 11.27
CA SER A 188 1.24 -15.06 11.48
C SER A 188 0.36 -13.97 12.10
N SER A 189 0.98 -12.93 12.68
CA SER A 189 0.33 -11.77 13.28
C SER A 189 1.35 -10.66 13.44
N GLN A 190 1.02 -9.45 13.00
CA GLN A 190 1.89 -8.27 13.07
C GLN A 190 1.05 -7.01 12.83
N SER A 191 1.63 -5.84 13.03
CA SER A 191 0.97 -4.57 12.76
C SER A 191 1.85 -3.64 11.93
N ILE A 192 1.20 -2.77 11.17
CA ILE A 192 1.84 -1.71 10.40
C ILE A 192 1.16 -0.41 10.78
N LYS A 193 1.93 0.53 11.31
CA LYS A 193 1.44 1.83 11.74
C LYS A 193 2.14 2.93 10.98
N LEU A 194 1.35 3.81 10.38
CA LEU A 194 1.84 5.05 9.78
C LEU A 194 1.12 6.21 10.48
N HIS A 195 1.87 7.06 11.17
CA HIS A 195 1.28 8.11 12.00
C HIS A 195 2.05 9.42 12.06
N GLY A 196 1.47 10.41 12.75
CA GLY A 196 2.00 11.76 12.81
C GLY A 196 1.93 12.44 11.43
N ASN A 197 3.08 12.84 10.90
CA ASN A 197 3.24 13.36 9.53
C ASN A 197 3.79 12.30 8.56
N GLY A 198 3.92 11.04 9.01
CA GLY A 198 4.54 9.98 8.24
C GLY A 198 3.84 9.80 6.89
N ALA A 199 4.63 9.80 5.82
CA ALA A 199 4.18 9.53 4.47
C ALA A 199 4.94 8.31 3.91
N ALA A 200 4.30 7.57 3.02
CA ALA A 200 4.96 6.46 2.34
C ALA A 200 4.38 6.25 0.93
N GLN A 201 5.25 5.88 0.00
CA GLN A 201 4.88 5.42 -1.33
C GLN A 201 5.32 3.97 -1.51
N ALA A 202 4.42 3.02 -1.33
CA ALA A 202 4.75 1.60 -1.16
C ALA A 202 3.68 0.64 -1.68
N ALA A 203 4.11 -0.56 -2.07
CA ALA A 203 3.26 -1.73 -2.22
C ALA A 203 3.42 -2.65 -0.99
N ILE A 204 2.33 -2.87 -0.25
CA ILE A 204 2.31 -3.71 0.95
C ILE A 204 1.51 -4.98 0.66
N PHE A 205 2.10 -6.14 0.93
CA PHE A 205 1.40 -7.41 1.01
C PHE A 205 1.74 -8.09 2.33
N ALA A 206 0.83 -7.99 3.29
CA ALA A 206 0.98 -8.51 4.64
C ALA A 206 -0.39 -9.02 5.12
N PRO A 207 -0.91 -10.14 4.57
CA PRO A 207 -2.29 -10.58 4.76
C PRO A 207 -2.67 -10.92 6.20
N ASN A 208 -1.69 -11.03 7.11
CA ASN A 208 -1.89 -11.25 8.54
C ASN A 208 -1.70 -9.98 9.39
N ALA A 209 -1.38 -8.84 8.76
CA ALA A 209 -1.08 -7.60 9.45
C ALA A 209 -2.32 -6.72 9.65
N ASP A 210 -2.41 -6.07 10.80
CA ASP A 210 -3.35 -4.96 11.01
C ASP A 210 -2.67 -3.64 10.61
N LEU A 211 -3.24 -2.94 9.63
CA LEU A 211 -2.77 -1.63 9.15
C LEU A 211 -3.52 -0.50 9.85
N GLU A 212 -2.79 0.40 10.52
CA GLU A 212 -3.31 1.62 11.11
C GLU A 212 -2.68 2.84 10.43
N LEU A 213 -3.47 3.57 9.65
CA LEU A 213 -3.13 4.89 9.13
C LEU A 213 -3.81 5.92 10.01
N LYS A 214 -3.05 6.53 10.92
CA LYS A 214 -3.63 7.39 11.95
C LYS A 214 -2.82 8.63 12.17
N GLY A 215 -3.49 9.77 12.15
CA GLY A 215 -2.80 11.04 12.09
C GLY A 215 -2.88 11.53 10.65
N GLY A 216 -1.84 12.17 10.16
CA GLY A 216 -1.87 12.83 8.86
C GLY A 216 -1.32 14.25 8.98
N GLY A 217 -1.47 14.89 10.15
CA GLY A 217 -1.01 16.26 10.35
C GLY A 217 -1.40 17.16 9.18
N GLY A 218 -0.41 17.79 8.53
CA GLY A 218 -0.61 18.52 7.27
C GLY A 218 -0.09 17.81 6.02
N THR A 219 0.59 16.66 6.13
CA THR A 219 1.37 16.05 5.04
C THR A 219 1.32 14.53 4.96
N GLY A 220 0.70 13.84 5.92
CA GLY A 220 0.66 12.39 5.99
C GLY A 220 -0.25 11.82 4.92
N VAL A 221 0.35 11.02 4.06
CA VAL A 221 -0.27 10.44 2.87
C VAL A 221 0.33 9.07 2.61
N PHE A 222 -0.50 8.10 2.25
CA PHE A 222 -0.06 6.83 1.74
C PHE A 222 -0.40 6.76 0.26
N MET A 223 0.60 6.46 -0.57
CA MET A 223 0.40 6.20 -1.98
C MET A 223 0.84 4.77 -2.31
N GLY A 224 0.03 4.04 -3.07
CA GLY A 224 0.37 2.71 -3.51
C GLY A 224 -0.75 1.71 -3.29
N ALA A 225 -0.45 0.54 -2.74
CA ALA A 225 -1.44 -0.51 -2.52
C ALA A 225 -1.13 -1.26 -1.22
N ALA A 226 -2.17 -1.79 -0.57
CA ALA A 226 -2.02 -2.61 0.61
C ALA A 226 -3.00 -3.79 0.58
N VAL A 227 -2.46 -5.00 0.81
CA VAL A 227 -3.22 -6.22 1.09
C VAL A 227 -2.90 -6.62 2.53
N VAL A 228 -3.87 -6.49 3.42
CA VAL A 228 -3.71 -6.63 4.87
C VAL A 228 -4.92 -7.33 5.49
N LYS A 229 -4.80 -7.79 6.73
CA LYS A 229 -5.87 -8.47 7.47
C LYS A 229 -7.01 -7.50 7.80
N THR A 230 -6.65 -6.37 8.40
CA THR A 230 -7.55 -5.24 8.66
C THR A 230 -6.84 -3.95 8.31
N ALA A 231 -7.61 -2.95 7.89
CA ALA A 231 -7.12 -1.61 7.65
C ALA A 231 -8.01 -0.61 8.38
N PHE A 232 -7.40 0.25 9.19
CA PHE A 232 -8.06 1.34 9.88
C PHE A 232 -7.44 2.66 9.45
N VAL A 233 -8.23 3.52 8.82
CA VAL A 233 -7.81 4.85 8.36
C VAL A 233 -8.60 5.89 9.14
N ASN A 234 -7.91 6.75 9.88
CA ASN A 234 -8.55 7.76 10.72
C ASN A 234 -7.69 9.02 10.85
N GLY A 235 -8.34 10.16 11.12
CA GLY A 235 -7.73 11.48 11.06
C GLY A 235 -7.77 12.06 9.65
N ASN A 236 -6.86 12.98 9.35
CA ASN A 236 -6.74 13.62 8.04
C ASN A 236 -5.81 12.82 7.11
N PHE A 237 -5.72 11.50 7.28
CA PHE A 237 -4.84 10.65 6.49
C PHE A 237 -5.49 10.35 5.14
N GLU A 238 -4.73 10.48 4.06
CA GLU A 238 -5.19 10.15 2.71
C GLU A 238 -4.52 8.87 2.20
N PHE A 239 -5.30 8.03 1.52
CA PHE A 239 -4.81 6.84 0.82
C PHE A 239 -5.08 7.00 -0.68
N HIS A 240 -4.04 6.93 -1.50
CA HIS A 240 -4.12 7.05 -2.95
C HIS A 240 -3.62 5.78 -3.61
N TYR A 241 -4.53 5.06 -4.29
CA TYR A 241 -4.13 3.88 -5.04
C TYR A 241 -3.23 4.24 -6.24
N ASP A 242 -2.09 3.57 -6.36
CA ASP A 242 -1.20 3.73 -7.51
C ASP A 242 -1.51 2.69 -8.59
N GLU A 243 -2.21 3.11 -9.65
CA GLU A 243 -2.58 2.23 -10.77
C GLU A 243 -1.39 1.55 -11.48
N ASP A 244 -0.16 2.10 -11.43
CA ASP A 244 1.01 1.41 -12.02
C ASP A 244 1.30 0.06 -11.32
N LEU A 245 0.87 -0.10 -10.07
CA LEU A 245 1.04 -1.36 -9.34
C LEU A 245 0.25 -2.52 -9.96
N SER A 246 -0.78 -2.24 -10.77
CA SER A 246 -1.47 -3.27 -11.54
C SER A 246 -0.55 -4.00 -12.53
N ASN A 247 0.55 -3.36 -12.97
CA ASN A 247 1.54 -3.93 -13.88
C ASN A 247 2.54 -4.89 -13.19
N LEU A 248 2.64 -4.87 -11.85
CA LEU A 248 3.53 -5.76 -11.09
C LEU A 248 3.12 -7.24 -11.18
N GLY A 249 1.85 -7.53 -11.51
CA GLY A 249 1.35 -8.90 -11.73
C GLY A 249 1.95 -9.62 -12.94
N SER A 250 2.73 -8.95 -13.80
CA SER A 250 3.35 -9.56 -14.98
C SER A 250 4.51 -10.52 -14.69
N SER A 251 4.96 -10.64 -13.42
CA SER A 251 6.06 -11.54 -13.01
C SER A 251 5.61 -12.78 -12.21
N GLY A 252 4.37 -13.25 -12.40
CA GLY A 252 3.96 -14.59 -11.93
C GLY A 252 2.83 -14.63 -10.89
N VAL A 253 2.14 -13.52 -10.64
CA VAL A 253 0.92 -13.50 -9.81
C VAL A 253 -0.22 -12.98 -10.68
N TYR A 254 -1.18 -13.85 -10.99
CA TYR A 254 -2.39 -13.48 -11.73
C TYR A 254 -3.19 -12.47 -10.90
N LEU A 255 -3.15 -11.20 -11.28
CA LEU A 255 -4.09 -10.19 -10.81
C LEU A 255 -5.23 -10.08 -11.82
N VAL A 256 -6.47 -10.00 -11.32
CA VAL A 256 -7.67 -9.84 -12.14
C VAL A 256 -7.57 -8.52 -12.91
N GLY A 257 -7.21 -8.57 -14.19
CA GLY A 257 -7.08 -7.41 -15.08
C GLY A 257 -8.41 -6.81 -15.57
N GLY A 258 -9.52 -7.28 -15.00
CA GLY A 258 -10.88 -6.91 -15.36
C GLY A 258 -11.78 -8.14 -15.47
N TRP A 259 -13.04 -7.96 -15.11
CA TRP A 259 -14.09 -8.97 -15.23
C TRP A 259 -15.27 -8.37 -15.99
N ARG A 260 -15.87 -9.16 -16.88
CA ARG A 260 -17.07 -8.79 -17.62
C ARG A 260 -18.11 -9.90 -17.47
N GLU A 261 -19.18 -9.59 -16.77
CA GLU A 261 -20.34 -10.47 -16.67
C GLU A 261 -21.16 -10.47 -17.97
N LEU A 262 -21.69 -11.63 -18.36
CA LEU A 262 -22.60 -11.79 -19.49
C LEU A 262 -24.02 -11.99 -18.95
N PHE A 263 -24.91 -11.03 -19.21
CA PHE A 263 -26.25 -10.99 -18.60
C PHE A 263 -27.33 -11.74 -19.40
N GLY A 264 -26.98 -12.72 -20.25
CA GLY A 264 -27.99 -13.47 -21.01
C GLY A 264 -27.48 -14.67 -21.81
N GLN A 265 -28.38 -15.62 -22.10
CA GLN A 265 -28.09 -16.76 -22.98
C GLN A 265 -27.79 -16.27 -24.41
N GLY A 266 -26.63 -16.65 -24.93
CA GLY A 266 -26.24 -16.44 -26.34
C GLY A 266 -25.05 -15.51 -26.58
N GLN A 267 -24.37 -15.01 -25.55
CA GLN A 267 -23.15 -14.22 -25.73
C GLN A 267 -21.89 -15.12 -25.72
N TRP A 268 -21.03 -14.95 -26.73
CA TRP A 268 -19.72 -15.61 -26.81
C TRP A 268 -18.62 -14.56 -26.94
N VAL A 269 -17.45 -14.88 -26.37
CA VAL A 269 -16.20 -14.14 -26.56
C VAL A 269 -15.32 -15.00 -27.46
N SER A 270 -14.88 -14.48 -28.60
CA SER A 270 -13.73 -15.07 -29.29
C SER A 270 -12.47 -14.41 -28.74
N LEU A 271 -11.52 -15.25 -28.34
CA LEU A 271 -10.15 -14.82 -28.02
C LEU A 271 -9.40 -14.47 -29.31
#